data_AF-A0A8B6FRN4-F1
#
_entry.id   AF-A0A8B6FRN4-F1
#
_cell.length_a   1.000
_cell.length_b   1.000
_cell.length_c   1.000
_cell.angle_alpha   90.00
_cell.angle_beta   90.00
_cell.angle_gamma   90.00
#
_symmetry.space_group_name_H-M   'P 1'
#
loop_
_entity.id
_entity.type
_entity.pdbx_description
1 polymer ?
#
loop_
_entity_poly.entity_id
_entity_poly.type
_entity_poly.pdbx_seq_one_letter_code
_entity_poly.pdbx_strand_id
1 'polypeptide(L)'
;MASNIIYLEGKAIDDETILVPLSSAALLFVVQYCSPESFSLKFTRTNLDEANCFKISRDTLDKTEHVFDIDDEQDCLLPVIRQTDDIWVRSGLCGTIRYIVSQAHFDRPQEHLDDLLLELGNYASLHNAILTFSRISHIIISVRFSTESHFSTHGFRGGSLKACAEVSGWTKLCEVELPDTVSQLVNKIRNEESTVFSLPEDLMKLEWHFLKPPKIHNDDKTKRPFLKQIQKEADNLKTEEDVTEFQYNREIHNPHGVTKFYVNVNAEYETVRSKTNNKNIKSKKEKKSNSVIIGGSDGENVQDISSVNNLKNLLKKMTIDNLEFSHLYSEGTTITMADLILYTNIYHLFESLDFKIASVQHHLKHIITWFDHMTSLPRVHQTAIQCGYKLGKLAKNRNMTSPIEFTVEEGLFEKINEDEMELSRRCRGKYRPIKPDVWSALDKVVKGEIQIETGIHPRGDNTAILWSEVPEGVYPGLDLPKKRLLRKCEQLENLVTAVLELAKPGDVIVDFCSGGGHLGIAVAHFLPECKVSII
;
A
#
# COMPACT_ATOMS: atom_id res chain seq x y z
N MET A 1 6.08 11.85 -30.04
CA MET A 1 5.67 10.86 -29.04
C MET A 1 6.44 11.22 -27.79
N ALA A 2 5.78 11.69 -26.74
CA ALA A 2 6.44 12.10 -25.51
C ALA A 2 7.13 10.88 -24.89
N SER A 3 8.46 10.90 -24.78
CA SER A 3 9.20 9.84 -24.07
C SER A 3 9.23 10.17 -22.58
N ASN A 4 8.64 9.31 -21.75
CA ASN A 4 8.76 9.43 -20.31
C ASN A 4 10.12 8.83 -19.89
N ILE A 5 10.91 9.59 -19.14
CA ILE A 5 12.23 9.16 -18.69
C ILE A 5 12.18 8.88 -17.19
N ILE A 6 12.51 7.66 -16.79
CA ILE A 6 12.60 7.24 -15.39
C ILE A 6 14.06 7.30 -14.95
N TYR A 7 14.36 8.19 -14.01
CA TYR A 7 15.62 8.26 -13.30
C TYR A 7 15.58 7.33 -12.09
N LEU A 8 16.56 6.44 -12.01
CA LEU A 8 16.70 5.42 -10.97
C LEU A 8 18.11 5.42 -10.42
N GLU A 9 18.23 5.13 -9.14
CA GLU A 9 19.53 4.91 -8.53
C GLU A 9 20.05 3.52 -8.92
N GLY A 10 21.29 3.45 -9.41
CA GLY A 10 21.94 2.20 -9.76
C GLY A 10 23.20 2.36 -10.61
N LYS A 11 24.00 1.30 -10.69
CA LYS A 11 25.16 1.23 -11.57
C LYS A 11 25.32 -0.13 -12.22
N ALA A 12 25.84 -0.16 -13.44
CA ALA A 12 26.33 -1.40 -14.03
C ALA A 12 27.61 -1.82 -13.31
N ILE A 13 27.70 -3.09 -12.90
CA ILE A 13 28.94 -3.68 -12.38
C ILE A 13 29.74 -4.29 -13.53
N ASP A 14 29.04 -5.02 -14.39
CA ASP A 14 29.57 -5.73 -15.55
C ASP A 14 28.48 -5.83 -16.64
N ASP A 15 28.75 -6.58 -17.70
CA ASP A 15 27.81 -6.74 -18.81
C ASP A 15 26.53 -7.50 -18.42
N GLU A 16 26.55 -8.26 -17.33
CA GLU A 16 25.45 -9.13 -16.91
C GLU A 16 24.72 -8.63 -15.64
N THR A 17 25.33 -7.73 -14.88
CA THR A 17 24.88 -7.39 -13.53
C THR A 17 24.76 -5.89 -13.30
N ILE A 18 23.62 -5.50 -12.72
CA ILE A 18 23.38 -4.15 -12.20
C ILE A 18 23.30 -4.19 -10.67
N LEU A 19 23.79 -3.13 -10.03
CA LEU A 19 23.70 -2.89 -8.59
C LEU A 19 22.69 -1.80 -8.33
N VAL A 20 21.64 -2.10 -7.55
CA VAL A 20 20.56 -1.16 -7.25
C VAL A 20 20.06 -1.29 -5.80
N PRO A 21 19.52 -0.24 -5.18
CA PRO A 21 18.78 -0.35 -3.93
C PRO A 21 17.44 -1.07 -4.13
N LEU A 22 16.80 -1.51 -3.04
CA LEU A 22 15.52 -2.24 -3.10
C LEU A 22 14.37 -1.43 -3.71
N SER A 23 14.37 -0.12 -3.53
CA SER A 23 13.39 0.79 -4.16
C SER A 23 13.47 0.74 -5.69
N SER A 24 14.68 0.85 -6.25
CA SER A 24 14.95 0.69 -7.68
C SER A 24 14.62 -0.73 -8.15
N ALA A 25 14.97 -1.77 -7.37
CA ALA A 25 14.64 -3.16 -7.69
C ALA A 25 13.12 -3.38 -7.83
N ALA A 26 12.33 -2.87 -6.87
CA ALA A 26 10.88 -2.97 -6.87
C ALA A 26 10.26 -2.27 -8.08
N LEU A 27 10.79 -1.10 -8.45
CA LEU A 27 10.34 -0.41 -9.64
C LEU A 27 10.69 -1.16 -10.92
N LEU A 28 11.92 -1.68 -11.06
CA LEU A 28 12.31 -2.49 -12.21
C LEU A 28 11.39 -3.70 -12.38
N PHE A 29 11.03 -4.36 -11.27
CA PHE A 29 10.06 -5.45 -11.27
C PHE A 29 8.70 -4.98 -11.80
N VAL A 30 8.20 -3.83 -11.35
CA VAL A 30 6.93 -3.25 -11.84
C VAL A 30 7.02 -2.85 -13.31
N VAL A 31 8.14 -2.27 -13.76
CA VAL A 31 8.35 -1.92 -15.18
C VAL A 31 8.26 -3.17 -16.04
N GLN A 32 8.88 -4.28 -15.63
CA GLN A 32 8.74 -5.55 -16.34
C GLN A 32 7.32 -6.12 -16.25
N TYR A 33 6.70 -6.06 -15.07
CA TYR A 33 5.32 -6.50 -14.87
C TYR A 33 4.33 -5.76 -15.79
N CYS A 34 4.48 -4.45 -15.88
CA CYS A 34 3.62 -3.54 -16.63
C CYS A 34 4.08 -3.35 -18.08
N SER A 35 5.27 -3.84 -18.45
CA SER A 35 5.88 -3.75 -19.79
C SER A 35 5.45 -2.50 -20.59
N PRO A 36 5.71 -1.28 -20.08
CA PRO A 36 5.16 -0.08 -20.67
C PRO A 36 5.94 0.32 -21.93
N GLU A 37 5.25 0.82 -22.97
CA GLU A 37 5.88 1.13 -24.27
C GLU A 37 6.56 2.51 -24.30
N SER A 38 6.16 3.41 -23.39
CA SER A 38 6.46 4.84 -23.45
C SER A 38 7.51 5.31 -22.44
N PHE A 39 8.31 4.39 -21.87
CA PHE A 39 9.31 4.71 -20.85
C PHE A 39 10.73 4.27 -21.22
N SER A 40 11.70 5.13 -20.90
CA SER A 40 13.12 4.81 -20.89
C SER A 40 13.71 4.99 -19.49
N LEU A 41 14.79 4.28 -19.19
CA LEU A 41 15.46 4.28 -17.90
C LEU A 41 16.79 5.05 -17.96
N LYS A 42 17.07 5.79 -16.91
CA LYS A 42 18.32 6.52 -16.72
C LYS A 42 18.85 6.21 -15.33
N PHE A 43 20.01 5.58 -15.26
CA PHE A 43 20.64 5.22 -13.99
C PHE A 43 21.60 6.30 -13.51
N THR A 44 21.39 6.78 -12.29
CA THR A 44 22.27 7.72 -11.58
C THR A 44 23.07 6.98 -10.49
N ARG A 45 24.34 7.37 -10.35
CA ARG A 45 25.25 6.85 -9.30
C ARG A 45 25.29 7.72 -8.04
N THR A 46 24.74 8.92 -8.11
CA THR A 46 24.86 9.92 -7.04
C THR A 46 24.08 9.44 -5.82
N ASN A 47 24.79 9.25 -4.69
CA ASN A 47 24.28 8.76 -3.40
C ASN A 47 24.08 7.23 -3.23
N LEU A 48 24.58 6.42 -4.18
CA LEU A 48 24.49 4.96 -4.10
C LEU A 48 25.27 4.39 -2.91
N ASP A 49 24.53 3.99 -1.86
CA ASP A 49 25.09 3.20 -0.77
C ASP A 49 25.20 1.73 -1.18
N GLU A 50 26.37 1.38 -1.74
CA GLU A 50 26.66 0.03 -2.25
C GLU A 50 26.47 -1.07 -1.19
N ALA A 51 26.63 -0.76 0.10
CA ALA A 51 26.45 -1.73 1.17
C ALA A 51 24.98 -2.19 1.32
N ASN A 52 24.05 -1.32 0.94
CA ASN A 52 22.61 -1.55 1.00
C ASN A 52 22.00 -1.88 -0.39
N CYS A 53 22.85 -2.22 -1.36
CA CYS A 53 22.41 -2.57 -2.71
C CYS A 53 22.37 -4.08 -2.99
N PHE A 54 21.67 -4.41 -4.07
CA PHE A 54 21.38 -5.77 -4.51
C PHE A 54 21.80 -5.95 -5.97
N LYS A 55 22.36 -7.12 -6.27
CA LYS A 55 22.77 -7.49 -7.62
C LYS A 55 21.55 -8.04 -8.36
N ILE A 56 21.23 -7.47 -9.51
CA ILE A 56 20.14 -7.90 -10.38
C ILE A 56 20.70 -8.21 -11.77
N SER A 57 20.11 -9.17 -12.47
CA SER A 57 20.49 -9.47 -13.86
C SER A 57 20.16 -8.28 -14.76
N ARG A 58 21.08 -7.94 -15.66
CA ARG A 58 20.89 -6.92 -16.69
C ARG A 58 19.82 -7.33 -17.72
N ASP A 59 19.51 -8.62 -17.83
CA ASP A 59 18.39 -9.13 -18.65
C ASP A 59 17.05 -8.48 -18.26
N THR A 60 16.93 -8.01 -17.01
CA THR A 60 15.78 -7.21 -16.52
C THR A 60 15.56 -5.93 -17.34
N LEU A 61 16.53 -5.50 -18.14
CA LEU A 61 16.50 -4.27 -18.94
C LEU A 61 16.36 -4.55 -20.44
N ASP A 62 16.32 -5.82 -20.89
CA ASP A 62 16.36 -6.20 -22.32
C ASP A 62 15.28 -5.55 -23.17
N LYS A 63 14.11 -5.33 -22.57
CA LYS A 63 12.93 -4.76 -23.23
C LYS A 63 12.75 -3.27 -22.98
N THR A 64 13.67 -2.64 -22.26
CA THR A 64 13.52 -1.25 -21.83
C THR A 64 14.74 -0.45 -22.25
N GLU A 65 14.52 0.60 -23.03
CA GLU A 65 15.58 1.54 -23.39
C GLU A 65 16.22 2.08 -22.11
N HIS A 66 17.53 2.01 -22.00
CA HIS A 66 18.22 2.41 -20.78
C HIS A 66 19.61 2.99 -21.03
N VAL A 67 20.04 3.89 -20.15
CA VAL A 67 21.37 4.49 -20.14
C VAL A 67 21.92 4.52 -18.72
N PHE A 68 23.22 4.22 -18.57
CA PHE A 68 23.94 4.30 -17.31
C PHE A 68 24.82 5.54 -17.24
N ASP A 69 25.24 5.88 -16.02
CA ASP A 69 26.36 6.79 -15.75
C ASP A 69 26.15 8.20 -16.29
N ILE A 70 24.95 8.72 -16.06
CA ILE A 70 24.57 10.05 -16.54
C ILE A 70 25.04 11.08 -15.51
N ASP A 71 25.90 12.00 -15.95
CA ASP A 71 26.33 13.20 -15.21
C ASP A 71 25.21 14.26 -15.14
N ASP A 72 23.98 13.84 -14.83
CA ASP A 72 22.93 14.79 -14.46
C ASP A 72 23.17 15.12 -12.98
N GLU A 73 23.40 16.39 -12.65
CA GLU A 73 23.54 16.95 -11.28
C GLU A 73 22.26 16.77 -10.41
N GLN A 74 21.38 15.85 -10.78
CA GLN A 74 20.09 15.58 -10.14
C GLN A 74 20.24 14.47 -9.10
N ASP A 75 20.35 14.88 -7.84
CA ASP A 75 20.24 14.00 -6.67
C ASP A 75 18.85 13.36 -6.58
N CYS A 76 18.67 12.19 -7.20
CA CYS A 76 17.43 11.41 -7.12
C CYS A 76 17.55 10.34 -6.03
N LEU A 77 17.23 10.68 -4.78
CA LEU A 77 17.16 9.72 -3.66
C LEU A 77 16.03 8.70 -3.79
N LEU A 78 15.04 8.99 -4.65
CA LEU A 78 13.90 8.12 -4.96
C LEU A 78 13.70 8.12 -6.48
N PRO A 79 13.05 7.10 -7.05
CA PRO A 79 12.74 7.07 -8.47
C PRO A 79 11.99 8.32 -8.93
N VAL A 80 12.40 8.88 -10.07
CA VAL A 80 11.82 10.08 -10.66
C VAL A 80 11.41 9.83 -12.10
N ILE A 81 10.22 10.27 -12.53
CA ILE A 81 9.78 10.32 -13.91
C ILE A 81 9.77 11.77 -14.37
N ARG A 82 10.46 12.04 -15.46
CA ARG A 82 10.40 13.31 -16.19
C ARG A 82 9.77 13.07 -17.56
N GLN A 83 8.75 13.83 -17.90
CA GLN A 83 8.17 13.79 -19.24
C GLN A 83 8.95 14.77 -20.14
N THR A 84 9.33 14.34 -21.35
CA THR A 84 10.23 15.14 -22.23
C THR A 84 9.60 16.42 -22.76
N ASP A 85 8.30 16.43 -23.00
CA ASP A 85 7.56 17.56 -23.57
C ASP A 85 6.92 18.46 -22.51
N ASP A 86 7.07 18.12 -21.22
CA ASP A 86 6.28 18.66 -20.13
C ASP A 86 7.14 19.07 -18.92
N ILE A 87 6.63 20.00 -18.13
CA ILE A 87 7.29 20.50 -16.90
C ILE A 87 6.95 19.67 -15.66
N TRP A 88 6.32 18.51 -15.87
CA TRP A 88 5.91 17.58 -14.82
C TRP A 88 7.05 16.63 -14.47
N VAL A 89 7.39 16.62 -13.19
CA VAL A 89 8.31 15.67 -12.57
C VAL A 89 7.51 14.90 -11.53
N ARG A 90 7.57 13.57 -11.58
CA ARG A 90 6.99 12.69 -10.57
C ARG A 90 8.11 12.00 -9.83
N SER A 91 8.12 12.00 -8.51
CA SER A 91 9.12 11.30 -7.70
C SER A 91 8.47 10.45 -6.63
N GLY A 92 9.27 9.60 -6.01
CA GLY A 92 8.81 8.66 -4.99
C GLY A 92 8.36 7.34 -5.61
N LEU A 93 8.61 6.25 -4.88
CA LEU A 93 8.38 4.90 -5.37
C LEU A 93 6.91 4.69 -5.79
N CYS A 94 5.93 4.98 -4.93
CA CYS A 94 4.53 4.87 -5.32
C CYS A 94 4.09 5.82 -6.42
N GLY A 95 4.52 7.09 -6.40
CA GLY A 95 4.11 8.08 -7.41
C GLY A 95 4.53 7.64 -8.80
N THR A 96 5.78 7.17 -8.90
CA THR A 96 6.39 6.63 -10.11
C THR A 96 5.71 5.33 -10.56
N ILE A 97 5.53 4.33 -9.67
CA ILE A 97 4.86 3.06 -9.99
C ILE A 97 3.40 3.30 -10.43
N ARG A 98 2.63 4.15 -9.73
CA ARG A 98 1.23 4.43 -10.12
C ARG A 98 1.14 5.03 -11.51
N TYR A 99 2.04 5.95 -11.84
CA TYR A 99 2.06 6.55 -13.16
C TYR A 99 2.42 5.53 -14.24
N ILE A 100 3.42 4.68 -13.99
CA ILE A 100 3.77 3.56 -14.89
C ILE A 100 2.55 2.65 -15.12
N VAL A 101 1.87 2.24 -14.04
CA VAL A 101 0.67 1.39 -14.13
C VAL A 101 -0.45 2.09 -14.91
N SER A 102 -0.70 3.38 -14.63
CA SER A 102 -1.75 4.15 -15.29
C SER A 102 -1.47 4.31 -16.79
N GLN A 103 -0.23 4.63 -17.14
CA GLN A 103 0.18 4.78 -18.54
C GLN A 103 0.15 3.43 -19.26
N ALA A 104 0.66 2.37 -18.63
CA ALA A 104 0.61 1.02 -19.18
C ALA A 104 -0.84 0.52 -19.37
N HIS A 105 -1.76 0.87 -18.46
CA HIS A 105 -3.18 0.60 -18.63
C HIS A 105 -3.77 1.39 -19.80
N PHE A 106 -3.43 2.68 -19.92
CA PHE A 106 -3.88 3.50 -21.04
C PHE A 106 -3.41 2.92 -22.39
N ASP A 107 -2.15 2.48 -22.46
CA ASP A 107 -1.56 1.86 -23.65
C ASP A 107 -2.20 0.48 -23.92
N ARG A 108 -2.56 -0.27 -22.87
CA ARG A 108 -3.05 -1.67 -22.94
C ARG A 108 -4.23 -1.94 -21.99
N PRO A 109 -5.43 -1.37 -22.27
CA PRO A 109 -6.57 -1.41 -21.36
C PRO A 109 -7.10 -2.84 -21.12
N GLN A 110 -6.92 -3.74 -22.09
CA GLN A 110 -7.29 -5.16 -22.00
C GLN A 110 -6.56 -5.93 -20.89
N GLU A 111 -5.45 -5.40 -20.38
CA GLU A 111 -4.69 -6.04 -19.30
C GLU A 111 -5.18 -5.66 -17.91
N HIS A 112 -6.16 -4.75 -17.80
CA HIS A 112 -6.76 -4.33 -16.52
C HIS A 112 -5.73 -3.91 -15.47
N LEU A 113 -4.64 -3.28 -15.89
CA LEU A 113 -3.53 -2.89 -15.01
C LEU A 113 -3.95 -1.88 -13.92
N ASP A 114 -5.01 -1.12 -14.16
CA ASP A 114 -5.64 -0.24 -13.18
C ASP A 114 -6.15 -0.99 -11.93
N ASP A 115 -6.49 -2.28 -12.03
CA ASP A 115 -6.84 -3.12 -10.87
C ASP A 115 -5.72 -3.22 -9.82
N LEU A 116 -4.46 -3.00 -10.22
CA LEU A 116 -3.31 -2.96 -9.29
C LEU A 116 -3.32 -1.69 -8.43
N LEU A 117 -3.97 -0.63 -8.93
CA LEU A 117 -4.24 0.59 -8.18
C LEU A 117 -5.45 0.29 -7.31
N LEU A 118 -5.25 0.24 -5.99
CA LEU A 118 -6.31 -0.01 -4.99
C LEU A 118 -7.69 0.47 -5.47
N GLU A 119 -8.68 -0.44 -5.47
CA GLU A 119 -10.10 -0.11 -5.66
C GLU A 119 -10.58 0.85 -4.56
N LEU A 120 -10.21 2.13 -4.66
CA LEU A 120 -10.97 3.21 -4.10
C LEU A 120 -12.16 3.35 -5.05
N GLY A 121 -13.24 2.61 -4.78
CA GLY A 121 -14.44 2.67 -5.61
C GLY A 121 -14.73 4.09 -6.07
N ASN A 122 -14.71 4.31 -7.39
CA ASN A 122 -14.92 5.61 -8.04
C ASN A 122 -14.24 6.81 -7.35
N TYR A 123 -12.95 6.74 -7.06
CA TYR A 123 -12.14 7.94 -6.86
C TYR A 123 -11.00 7.96 -7.87
N ALA A 124 -11.32 8.40 -9.08
CA ALA A 124 -10.38 8.74 -10.15
C ALA A 124 -9.47 9.95 -9.82
N SER A 125 -9.05 10.15 -8.56
CA SER A 125 -8.46 11.44 -8.15
C SER A 125 -7.58 11.41 -6.90
N LEU A 126 -6.81 10.34 -6.67
CA LEU A 126 -5.78 10.28 -5.61
C LEU A 126 -4.41 9.90 -6.19
N HIS A 127 -3.95 10.74 -7.11
CA HIS A 127 -2.58 11.03 -7.49
C HIS A 127 -1.71 11.58 -6.33
N ASN A 128 -0.40 11.45 -6.49
CA ASN A 128 0.64 12.34 -5.97
C ASN A 128 1.06 12.33 -4.49
N ALA A 129 2.38 12.17 -4.38
CA ALA A 129 3.22 12.13 -3.21
C ALA A 129 4.68 12.24 -3.70
N ILE A 130 5.08 13.39 -4.22
CA ILE A 130 6.41 13.65 -4.77
C ILE A 130 7.26 14.34 -3.69
N LEU A 131 8.50 13.87 -3.49
CA LEU A 131 9.55 14.52 -2.69
C LEU A 131 10.75 14.81 -3.59
N THR A 132 11.18 16.07 -3.68
CA THR A 132 12.56 16.41 -4.03
C THR A 132 12.95 17.64 -3.23
N PHE A 133 13.83 17.46 -2.24
CA PHE A 133 14.46 18.56 -1.52
C PHE A 133 15.77 18.92 -2.22
N SER A 134 15.79 20.10 -2.83
CA SER A 134 16.99 20.90 -2.95
C SER A 134 16.57 22.36 -3.06
N ARG A 135 16.76 23.10 -1.96
CA ARG A 135 16.74 24.57 -1.86
C ARG A 135 15.47 25.28 -2.38
N ILE A 136 14.42 25.35 -1.58
CA ILE A 136 13.42 26.43 -1.73
C ILE A 136 13.04 27.00 -0.36
N SER A 137 13.37 28.27 -0.21
CA SER A 137 13.09 29.17 0.90
C SER A 137 11.69 29.79 0.78
N HIS A 138 11.02 29.93 1.93
CA HIS A 138 9.85 30.79 2.21
C HIS A 138 8.59 30.61 1.35
N ILE A 139 7.54 30.01 1.93
CA ILE A 139 6.15 30.52 1.99
C ILE A 139 5.34 29.51 2.85
N ILE A 140 4.97 29.90 4.06
CA ILE A 140 3.97 29.22 4.89
C ILE A 140 2.68 30.02 4.71
N ILE A 141 1.69 29.47 4.00
CA ILE A 141 0.38 30.12 3.84
C ILE A 141 -0.39 29.93 5.16
N SER A 142 -0.62 31.03 5.88
CA SER A 142 -1.51 31.05 7.04
C SER A 142 -2.97 30.89 6.58
N VAL A 143 -3.58 29.76 6.91
CA VAL A 143 -5.03 29.58 6.78
C VAL A 143 -5.72 30.28 7.95
N ARG A 144 -6.63 31.21 7.65
CA ARG A 144 -7.42 31.93 8.65
C ARG A 144 -8.42 30.96 9.29
N PHE A 145 -8.36 30.81 10.61
CA PHE A 145 -9.42 30.17 11.39
C PHE A 145 -10.19 31.26 12.12
N SER A 146 -11.50 31.35 11.90
CA SER A 146 -12.37 32.26 12.64
C SER A 146 -12.37 31.87 14.12
N THR A 147 -11.96 32.80 14.97
CA THR A 147 -11.96 32.65 16.43
C THR A 147 -13.38 32.61 16.96
N GLU A 148 -13.80 31.46 17.45
CA GLU A 148 -14.26 31.26 18.83
C GLU A 148 -14.75 29.82 18.95
N SER A 149 -14.22 29.13 19.98
CA SER A 149 -14.53 27.75 20.36
C SER A 149 -14.07 26.66 19.38
N HIS A 150 -13.35 25.69 19.95
CA HIS A 150 -13.12 24.33 19.44
C HIS A 150 -11.81 24.06 18.69
N PHE A 151 -10.86 23.46 19.43
CA PHE A 151 -9.84 22.50 18.97
C PHE A 151 -10.46 21.24 18.27
N SER A 152 -11.74 21.29 17.92
CA SER A 152 -12.51 20.19 17.34
C SER A 152 -13.11 20.51 15.96
N THR A 153 -12.43 21.29 15.11
CA THR A 153 -12.94 21.64 13.76
C THR A 153 -11.95 21.38 12.61
N HIS A 154 -12.14 20.20 12.00
CA HIS A 154 -12.19 19.87 10.55
C HIS A 154 -11.02 20.15 9.58
N GLY A 155 -9.95 20.84 9.94
CA GLY A 155 -8.86 21.15 8.98
C GLY A 155 -7.50 20.52 9.32
N PHE A 156 -7.08 20.62 10.57
CA PHE A 156 -5.76 20.17 11.00
C PHE A 156 -5.80 18.68 11.37
N ARG A 157 -5.80 17.80 10.36
CA ARG A 157 -5.34 16.43 10.61
C ARG A 157 -3.84 16.54 10.82
N GLY A 158 -3.31 16.10 11.96
CA GLY A 158 -1.86 16.08 12.23
C GLY A 158 -0.99 15.29 11.24
N GLY A 159 -1.54 14.84 10.10
CA GLY A 159 -0.81 14.30 8.96
C GLY A 159 -0.27 15.38 8.00
N SER A 160 -0.69 16.65 8.10
CA SER A 160 -0.16 17.74 7.26
C SER A 160 1.32 18.07 7.52
N LEU A 161 1.89 17.55 8.61
CA LEU A 161 3.30 17.68 8.97
C LEU A 161 4.13 16.43 8.61
N LYS A 162 3.52 15.44 7.96
CA LYS A 162 4.17 14.16 7.60
C LYS A 162 4.44 14.12 6.11
N ALA A 163 5.56 13.54 5.68
CA ALA A 163 5.80 13.30 4.27
C ALA A 163 4.68 12.41 3.70
N CYS A 164 4.34 12.54 2.41
CA CYS A 164 3.20 11.82 1.84
C CYS A 164 3.28 10.28 2.04
N ALA A 165 4.48 9.69 2.03
CA ALA A 165 4.70 8.28 2.36
C ALA A 165 4.39 7.95 3.85
N GLU A 166 4.53 8.93 4.75
CA GLU A 166 4.32 8.80 6.20
C GLU A 166 2.89 9.10 6.66
N VAL A 167 2.03 9.60 5.77
CA VAL A 167 0.62 9.87 6.06
C VAL A 167 -0.17 8.57 6.24
N SER A 168 0.24 7.50 5.54
CA SER A 168 -0.31 6.15 5.71
C SER A 168 0.77 5.25 6.30
N GLY A 169 0.52 4.70 7.49
CA GLY A 169 1.46 3.77 8.14
C GLY A 169 1.81 2.57 7.25
N TRP A 170 0.87 2.10 6.44
CA TRP A 170 1.12 1.02 5.48
C TRP A 170 2.04 1.40 4.33
N THR A 171 1.84 2.57 3.75
CA THR A 171 2.70 3.10 2.67
C THR A 171 4.10 3.32 3.19
N LYS A 172 4.22 3.91 4.40
CA LYS A 172 5.49 4.07 5.09
C LYS A 172 6.18 2.73 5.30
N LEU A 173 5.43 1.73 5.77
CA LEU A 173 5.94 0.39 5.99
C LEU A 173 6.47 -0.23 4.68
N CYS A 174 5.69 -0.20 3.60
CA CYS A 174 6.04 -0.88 2.35
C CYS A 174 7.16 -0.17 1.56
N GLU A 175 7.22 1.16 1.59
CA GLU A 175 8.07 1.95 0.69
C GLU A 175 9.33 2.52 1.34
N VAL A 176 9.35 2.60 2.68
CA VAL A 176 10.46 3.21 3.42
C VAL A 176 10.99 2.22 4.47
N GLU A 177 10.16 1.86 5.45
CA GLU A 177 10.64 1.12 6.63
C GLU A 177 11.10 -0.31 6.28
N LEU A 178 10.32 -1.06 5.48
CA LEU A 178 10.70 -2.42 5.09
C LEU A 178 11.93 -2.45 4.17
N PRO A 179 12.00 -1.70 3.06
CA PRO A 179 13.21 -1.66 2.23
C PRO A 179 14.47 -1.31 3.03
N ASP A 180 14.41 -0.26 3.85
CA ASP A 180 15.57 0.16 4.66
C ASP A 180 15.99 -0.93 5.64
N THR A 181 15.01 -1.49 6.35
CA THR A 181 15.24 -2.53 7.36
C THR A 181 15.73 -3.84 6.75
N VAL A 182 15.21 -4.25 5.60
CA VAL A 182 15.69 -5.42 4.87
C VAL A 182 17.10 -5.18 4.38
N SER A 183 17.40 -4.03 3.77
CA SER A 183 18.76 -3.69 3.34
C SER A 183 19.75 -3.75 4.49
N GLN A 184 19.42 -3.17 5.65
CA GLN A 184 20.26 -3.22 6.84
C GLN A 184 20.47 -4.65 7.35
N LEU A 185 19.40 -5.46 7.44
CA LEU A 185 19.50 -6.85 7.88
C LEU A 185 20.39 -7.66 6.92
N VAL A 186 20.19 -7.51 5.61
CA VAL A 186 20.98 -8.19 4.58
C VAL A 186 22.45 -7.76 4.64
N ASN A 187 22.71 -6.47 4.82
CA ASN A 187 24.05 -5.93 4.98
C ASN A 187 24.76 -6.57 6.20
N LYS A 188 24.06 -6.66 7.34
CA LYS A 188 24.57 -7.36 8.54
C LYS A 188 24.88 -8.83 8.25
N ILE A 189 23.96 -9.55 7.60
CA ILE A 189 24.15 -10.96 7.23
C ILE A 189 25.37 -11.17 6.31
N ARG A 190 25.63 -10.23 5.39
CA ARG A 190 26.75 -10.31 4.44
C ARG A 190 28.10 -10.01 5.07
N ASN A 191 28.14 -9.08 6.02
CA ASN A 191 29.39 -8.47 6.50
C ASN A 191 29.76 -8.82 7.96
N GLU A 192 28.81 -9.28 8.77
CA GLU A 192 29.08 -9.70 10.15
C GLU A 192 29.39 -11.20 10.20
N GLU A 193 30.38 -11.59 11.01
CA GLU A 193 30.69 -13.01 11.29
C GLU A 193 29.69 -13.67 12.25
N SER A 194 28.62 -12.95 12.65
CA SER A 194 27.60 -13.48 13.54
C SER A 194 26.77 -14.58 12.87
N THR A 195 26.40 -15.60 13.63
CA THR A 195 25.43 -16.61 13.22
C THR A 195 24.04 -16.36 13.78
N VAL A 196 23.86 -15.32 14.60
CA VAL A 196 22.58 -14.99 15.23
C VAL A 196 22.19 -13.55 14.89
N PHE A 197 21.00 -13.38 14.32
CA PHE A 197 20.46 -12.06 13.96
C PHE A 197 19.07 -11.86 14.55
N SER A 198 18.82 -10.65 15.05
CA SER A 198 17.48 -10.28 15.48
C SER A 198 16.63 -9.86 14.28
N LEU A 199 15.42 -10.40 14.19
CA LEU A 199 14.43 -10.04 13.19
C LEU A 199 13.91 -8.63 13.49
N PRO A 200 13.98 -7.72 12.52
CA PRO A 200 13.54 -6.35 12.73
C PRO A 200 12.04 -6.21 12.99
N GLU A 201 11.68 -5.15 13.73
CA GLU A 201 10.30 -4.83 14.08
C GLU A 201 9.39 -4.70 12.85
N ASP A 202 9.84 -4.04 11.79
CA ASP A 202 9.02 -3.77 10.61
C ASP A 202 8.68 -5.04 9.83
N LEU A 203 9.59 -6.02 9.83
CA LEU A 203 9.33 -7.34 9.26
C LEU A 203 8.31 -8.11 10.11
N MET A 204 8.36 -7.97 11.44
CA MET A 204 7.37 -8.55 12.34
C MET A 204 5.99 -7.86 12.24
N LYS A 205 5.95 -6.55 12.00
CA LYS A 205 4.70 -5.82 11.69
C LYS A 205 4.03 -6.40 10.45
N LEU A 206 4.79 -6.69 9.40
CA LEU A 206 4.27 -7.31 8.17
C LEU A 206 3.75 -8.74 8.42
N GLU A 207 4.54 -9.58 9.10
CA GLU A 207 4.14 -10.95 9.44
C GLU A 207 2.81 -10.99 10.20
N TRP A 208 2.68 -10.11 11.19
CA TRP A 208 1.47 -10.04 12.00
C TRP A 208 0.30 -9.38 11.26
N HIS A 209 0.57 -8.46 10.34
CA HIS A 209 -0.45 -7.95 9.44
C HIS A 209 -1.06 -9.07 8.59
N PHE A 210 -0.24 -9.98 8.05
CA PHE A 210 -0.71 -11.14 7.30
C PHE A 210 -1.43 -12.20 8.15
N LEU A 211 -1.16 -12.26 9.47
CA LEU A 211 -1.92 -13.11 10.39
C LEU A 211 -3.39 -12.69 10.53
N LYS A 212 -3.70 -11.40 10.36
CA LYS A 212 -5.08 -10.89 10.51
C LYS A 212 -5.97 -11.29 9.33
N PRO A 213 -7.30 -11.37 9.50
CA PRO A 213 -8.21 -11.46 8.37
C PRO A 213 -8.15 -10.20 7.50
N PRO A 214 -8.42 -10.29 6.18
CA PRO A 214 -8.35 -9.14 5.29
C PRO A 214 -9.45 -8.13 5.65
N LYS A 215 -9.07 -6.87 5.88
CA LYS A 215 -10.03 -5.78 6.11
C LYS A 215 -10.48 -5.18 4.79
N ILE A 216 -11.72 -5.46 4.38
CA ILE A 216 -12.28 -5.00 3.10
C ILE A 216 -13.33 -3.93 3.36
N HIS A 217 -13.22 -2.80 2.67
CA HIS A 217 -14.18 -1.72 2.80
C HIS A 217 -15.45 -2.04 2.01
N ASN A 218 -16.62 -1.97 2.65
CA ASN A 218 -17.90 -2.34 2.04
C ASN A 218 -17.91 -3.78 1.49
N ASP A 219 -17.27 -4.72 2.19
CA ASP A 219 -17.23 -6.14 1.83
C ASP A 219 -18.63 -6.75 1.69
N ASP A 220 -19.62 -6.23 2.43
CA ASP A 220 -21.05 -6.43 2.18
C ASP A 220 -21.44 -6.41 0.70
N LYS A 221 -20.96 -5.42 -0.06
CA LYS A 221 -21.33 -5.26 -1.48
C LYS A 221 -20.81 -6.41 -2.31
N THR A 222 -19.59 -6.85 -2.04
CA THR A 222 -18.94 -7.97 -2.71
C THR A 222 -19.55 -9.30 -2.29
N LYS A 223 -19.87 -9.47 -1.00
CA LYS A 223 -20.44 -10.71 -0.43
C LYS A 223 -21.89 -10.97 -0.84
N ARG A 224 -22.71 -9.93 -1.04
CA ARG A 224 -24.16 -10.06 -1.34
C ARG A 224 -24.47 -10.87 -2.61
N PRO A 225 -23.82 -10.64 -3.76
CA PRO A 225 -24.00 -11.48 -4.95
C PRO A 225 -23.69 -12.96 -4.68
N PHE A 226 -22.57 -13.27 -4.03
CA PHE A 226 -22.17 -14.63 -3.71
C PHE A 226 -23.15 -15.31 -2.74
N LEU A 227 -23.62 -14.58 -1.73
CA LEU A 227 -24.63 -15.09 -0.81
C LEU A 227 -25.91 -15.49 -1.54
N LYS A 228 -26.40 -14.64 -2.46
CA LYS A 228 -27.59 -14.95 -3.27
C LYS A 228 -27.37 -16.17 -4.15
N GLN A 229 -26.17 -16.33 -4.71
CA GLN A 229 -25.81 -17.49 -5.50
C GLN A 229 -25.84 -18.77 -4.66
N ILE A 230 -25.20 -18.76 -3.49
CA ILE A 230 -25.18 -19.90 -2.55
C ILE A 230 -26.59 -20.28 -2.09
N GLN A 231 -27.43 -19.28 -1.77
CA GLN A 231 -28.82 -19.51 -1.39
C GLN A 231 -29.64 -20.13 -2.53
N LYS A 232 -29.34 -19.79 -3.79
CA LYS A 232 -29.98 -20.41 -4.96
C LYS A 232 -29.47 -21.82 -5.21
N GLU A 233 -28.18 -22.08 -5.00
CA GLU A 233 -27.59 -23.43 -5.09
C GLU A 233 -28.25 -24.39 -4.09
N ALA A 234 -28.65 -23.89 -2.91
CA ALA A 234 -29.39 -24.67 -1.92
C ALA A 234 -30.70 -25.26 -2.47
N ASP A 235 -31.36 -24.59 -3.42
CA ASP A 235 -32.59 -25.12 -4.04
C ASP A 235 -32.34 -26.33 -4.93
N ASN A 236 -31.13 -26.44 -5.49
CA ASN A 236 -30.72 -27.50 -6.40
C ASN A 236 -30.25 -28.78 -5.70
N LEU A 237 -29.95 -28.73 -4.40
CA LEU A 237 -29.57 -29.90 -3.61
C LEU A 237 -30.73 -30.92 -3.54
N LYS A 238 -30.48 -32.15 -4.01
CA LYS A 238 -31.46 -33.24 -4.09
C LYS A 238 -30.92 -34.56 -3.53
N THR A 239 -29.63 -34.85 -3.68
CA THR A 239 -29.00 -36.12 -3.28
C THR A 239 -27.95 -35.91 -2.18
N GLU A 240 -27.58 -36.97 -1.47
CA GLU A 240 -26.47 -36.93 -0.51
C GLU A 240 -25.11 -36.71 -1.19
N GLU A 241 -24.98 -37.12 -2.45
CA GLU A 241 -23.81 -36.80 -3.29
C GLU A 241 -23.66 -35.28 -3.45
N ASP A 242 -24.75 -34.54 -3.68
CA ASP A 242 -24.73 -33.07 -3.78
C ASP A 242 -24.22 -32.39 -2.49
N VAL A 243 -24.45 -33.02 -1.32
CA VAL A 243 -23.98 -32.53 -0.02
C VAL A 243 -22.46 -32.71 0.11
N THR A 244 -21.95 -33.87 -0.33
CA THR A 244 -20.51 -34.16 -0.29
C THR A 244 -19.71 -33.36 -1.32
N GLU A 245 -20.31 -33.05 -2.46
CA GLU A 245 -19.66 -32.28 -3.54
C GLU A 245 -19.82 -30.76 -3.40
N PHE A 246 -20.60 -30.29 -2.42
CA PHE A 246 -20.80 -28.86 -2.21
C PHE A 246 -19.47 -28.15 -1.95
N GLN A 247 -19.16 -27.17 -2.80
CA GLN A 247 -17.92 -26.42 -2.69
C GLN A 247 -18.04 -25.35 -1.60
N TYR A 248 -17.38 -25.59 -0.47
CA TYR A 248 -17.28 -24.60 0.61
C TYR A 248 -16.17 -23.58 0.36
N ASN A 249 -15.09 -23.99 -0.31
CA ASN A 249 -14.03 -23.08 -0.76
C ASN A 249 -14.36 -22.60 -2.17
N ARG A 250 -14.32 -21.29 -2.38
CA ARG A 250 -14.63 -20.65 -3.65
C ARG A 250 -13.48 -19.76 -4.09
N GLU A 251 -13.22 -19.78 -5.38
CA GLU A 251 -12.18 -19.00 -6.02
C GLU A 251 -12.77 -18.14 -7.14
N ILE A 252 -12.36 -16.88 -7.20
CA ILE A 252 -12.73 -15.93 -8.25
C ILE A 252 -11.43 -15.50 -8.91
N HIS A 253 -11.28 -15.83 -10.19
CA HIS A 253 -10.12 -15.41 -10.97
C HIS A 253 -10.28 -13.95 -11.40
N ASN A 254 -9.28 -13.15 -11.06
CA ASN A 254 -9.13 -11.76 -11.47
C ASN A 254 -7.95 -11.66 -12.46
N PRO A 255 -7.83 -10.57 -13.23
CA PRO A 255 -6.77 -10.43 -14.25
C PRO A 255 -5.35 -10.68 -13.73
N HIS A 256 -5.08 -10.28 -12.48
CA HIS A 256 -3.74 -10.37 -11.86
C HIS A 256 -3.65 -11.38 -10.72
N GLY A 257 -4.72 -12.13 -10.41
CA GLY A 257 -4.74 -12.96 -9.22
C GLY A 257 -6.02 -13.73 -8.98
N VAL A 258 -6.24 -14.16 -7.74
CA VAL A 258 -7.42 -14.92 -7.34
C VAL A 258 -7.93 -14.43 -5.99
N THR A 259 -9.23 -14.16 -5.90
CA THR A 259 -9.90 -13.94 -4.62
C THR A 259 -10.44 -15.26 -4.12
N LYS A 260 -10.06 -15.68 -2.92
CA LYS A 260 -10.59 -16.87 -2.27
C LYS A 260 -11.49 -16.51 -1.10
N PHE A 261 -12.58 -17.25 -0.96
CA PHE A 261 -13.45 -17.16 0.20
C PHE A 261 -13.99 -18.53 0.61
N TYR A 262 -14.30 -18.65 1.89
CA TYR A 262 -14.86 -19.84 2.50
C TYR A 262 -16.29 -19.57 2.97
N VAL A 263 -17.16 -20.55 2.75
CA VAL A 263 -18.54 -20.57 3.23
C VAL A 263 -18.56 -21.26 4.60
N ASN A 264 -18.59 -20.45 5.67
CA ASN A 264 -18.63 -20.92 7.05
C ASN A 264 -20.06 -21.26 7.48
N VAL A 265 -20.36 -22.55 7.45
CA VAL A 265 -21.63 -23.12 7.92
C VAL A 265 -21.79 -23.14 9.45
N ASN A 266 -20.70 -22.97 10.21
CA ASN A 266 -20.69 -23.07 11.67
C ASN A 266 -20.69 -21.71 12.39
N ALA A 267 -20.74 -20.59 11.65
CA ALA A 267 -20.56 -19.25 12.21
C ALA A 267 -21.57 -18.85 13.33
N GLU A 268 -22.75 -19.49 13.38
CA GLU A 268 -23.75 -19.26 14.44
C GLU A 268 -23.28 -19.71 15.83
N TYR A 269 -22.36 -20.68 15.93
CA TYR A 269 -21.87 -21.18 17.22
C TYR A 269 -20.82 -20.28 17.88
N GLU A 270 -20.05 -19.51 17.09
CA GLU A 270 -18.96 -18.67 17.61
C GLU A 270 -19.45 -17.32 18.15
N THR A 271 -20.51 -16.76 17.57
CA THR A 271 -21.12 -15.50 18.03
C THR A 271 -21.89 -15.66 19.36
N VAL A 272 -22.36 -16.87 19.67
CA VAL A 272 -22.98 -17.18 20.98
C VAL A 272 -21.90 -17.37 22.05
N ARG A 273 -20.83 -18.10 21.75
CA ARG A 273 -19.74 -18.38 22.71
C ARG A 273 -18.98 -17.12 23.15
N SER A 274 -18.79 -16.17 22.25
CA SER A 274 -18.18 -14.85 22.53
C SER A 274 -19.07 -13.93 23.37
N LYS A 275 -20.41 -14.06 23.29
CA LYS A 275 -21.34 -13.32 24.15
C LYS A 275 -21.48 -13.94 25.54
N THR A 276 -21.35 -15.27 25.68
CA THR A 276 -21.47 -15.96 26.97
C THR A 276 -20.17 -15.87 27.79
N ASN A 277 -19.00 -15.84 27.14
CA ASN A 277 -17.70 -15.73 27.83
C ASN A 277 -17.39 -14.33 28.40
N ASN A 278 -18.11 -13.28 28.00
CA ASN A 278 -17.91 -11.93 28.52
C ASN A 278 -18.60 -11.63 29.86
N LYS A 279 -19.16 -12.65 30.52
CA LYS A 279 -19.80 -12.48 31.84
C LYS A 279 -19.15 -13.19 33.01
N ASN A 280 -18.09 -13.99 32.87
CA ASN A 280 -17.44 -14.57 34.03
C ASN A 280 -15.92 -14.79 33.88
N ILE A 281 -15.19 -14.07 34.74
CA ILE A 281 -13.98 -14.48 35.47
C ILE A 281 -12.62 -14.30 34.78
N LYS A 282 -11.85 -13.42 35.44
CA LYS A 282 -10.39 -13.25 35.42
C LYS A 282 -9.63 -14.57 35.58
N SER A 283 -8.48 -14.64 34.90
CA SER A 283 -7.24 -15.35 35.23
C SER A 283 -6.86 -16.62 34.43
N LYS A 284 -5.58 -16.58 34.00
CA LYS A 284 -4.63 -17.62 33.60
C LYS A 284 -4.71 -18.27 32.20
N LYS A 285 -3.62 -17.97 31.46
CA LYS A 285 -2.89 -18.72 30.41
C LYS A 285 -3.33 -20.17 30.16
N GLU A 286 -3.47 -20.54 28.88
CA GLU A 286 -2.53 -21.44 28.19
C GLU A 286 -2.81 -21.56 26.68
N LYS A 287 -1.72 -21.73 25.91
CA LYS A 287 -1.68 -22.00 24.46
C LYS A 287 -2.22 -23.40 24.18
N LYS A 288 -2.99 -23.57 23.09
CA LYS A 288 -2.89 -24.77 22.24
C LYS A 288 -3.45 -24.50 20.84
N SER A 289 -2.54 -24.63 19.88
CA SER A 289 -2.74 -24.83 18.46
C SER A 289 -3.52 -26.11 18.20
N ASN A 290 -4.63 -26.04 17.46
CA ASN A 290 -5.34 -27.21 16.95
C ASN A 290 -5.41 -27.18 15.43
N SER A 291 -4.51 -27.93 14.81
CA SER A 291 -4.84 -28.78 13.66
C SER A 291 -5.92 -29.78 14.09
N VAL A 292 -7.04 -29.89 13.38
CA VAL A 292 -7.98 -30.99 13.58
C VAL A 292 -8.00 -31.88 12.35
N ILE A 293 -7.33 -33.02 12.52
CA ILE A 293 -7.55 -34.28 11.84
C ILE A 293 -8.87 -34.85 12.37
N ILE A 294 -9.66 -35.43 11.47
CA ILE A 294 -10.92 -36.12 11.73
C ILE A 294 -10.66 -37.33 12.63
N GLY A 295 -11.35 -37.41 13.77
CA GLY A 295 -11.46 -38.62 14.58
C GLY A 295 -11.49 -38.36 16.09
N GLY A 296 -12.63 -38.63 16.73
CA GLY A 296 -12.73 -38.72 18.20
C GLY A 296 -14.04 -38.18 18.76
N SER A 297 -14.86 -39.11 19.23
CA SER A 297 -16.11 -38.95 19.97
C SER A 297 -15.97 -38.16 21.26
N ASP A 298 -16.84 -37.16 21.46
CA ASP A 298 -17.69 -37.00 22.65
C ASP A 298 -18.72 -35.89 22.38
N GLY A 299 -19.97 -36.18 22.72
CA GLY A 299 -21.15 -35.47 22.21
C GLY A 299 -21.42 -34.12 22.87
N GLU A 300 -21.77 -33.14 22.03
CA GLU A 300 -22.87 -32.18 22.25
C GLU A 300 -23.10 -31.36 20.94
N ASN A 301 -24.25 -31.61 20.29
CA ASN A 301 -24.88 -30.87 19.17
C ASN A 301 -23.99 -30.24 18.08
N VAL A 302 -23.24 -31.06 17.35
CA VAL A 302 -22.90 -30.77 15.95
C VAL A 302 -24.14 -31.13 15.13
N GLN A 303 -24.80 -30.15 14.51
CA GLN A 303 -25.87 -30.46 13.55
C GLN A 303 -25.27 -31.32 12.43
N ASP A 304 -25.80 -32.52 12.24
CA ASP A 304 -25.31 -33.46 11.25
C ASP A 304 -25.55 -32.90 9.83
N ILE A 305 -24.49 -32.37 9.20
CA ILE A 305 -24.52 -31.79 7.86
C ILE A 305 -24.75 -32.88 6.79
N SER A 306 -24.70 -34.17 7.18
CA SER A 306 -24.85 -35.33 6.29
C SER A 306 -26.18 -35.37 5.51
N SER A 307 -27.24 -34.71 6.01
CA SER A 307 -28.53 -34.72 5.33
C SER A 307 -28.75 -33.50 4.43
N VAL A 308 -29.26 -33.77 3.23
CA VAL A 308 -29.65 -32.76 2.23
C VAL A 308 -30.51 -31.66 2.82
N ASN A 309 -31.48 -32.02 3.66
CA ASN A 309 -32.41 -31.06 4.28
C ASN A 309 -31.71 -30.14 5.29
N ASN A 310 -30.72 -30.64 6.05
CA ASN A 310 -29.99 -29.84 7.02
C ASN A 310 -29.12 -28.80 6.31
N LEU A 311 -28.30 -29.21 5.33
CA LEU A 311 -27.47 -28.29 4.56
C LEU A 311 -28.33 -27.25 3.82
N LYS A 312 -29.41 -27.68 3.17
CA LYS A 312 -30.34 -26.78 2.46
C LYS A 312 -30.94 -25.72 3.39
N ASN A 313 -31.35 -26.09 4.59
CA ASN A 313 -31.88 -25.16 5.57
C ASN A 313 -30.82 -24.17 6.08
N LEU A 314 -29.58 -24.65 6.26
CA LEU A 314 -28.47 -23.84 6.75
C LEU A 314 -28.05 -22.80 5.68
N LEU A 315 -27.85 -23.22 4.43
CA LEU A 315 -27.49 -22.33 3.32
C LEU A 315 -28.55 -21.22 3.10
N LYS A 316 -29.84 -21.52 3.26
CA LYS A 316 -30.92 -20.53 3.13
C LYS A 316 -30.93 -19.47 4.23
N LYS A 317 -30.45 -19.82 5.43
CA LYS A 317 -30.39 -18.91 6.58
C LYS A 317 -29.11 -18.09 6.65
N MET A 318 -28.11 -18.41 5.83
CA MET A 318 -26.84 -17.72 5.81
C MET A 318 -26.99 -16.21 5.59
N THR A 319 -26.05 -15.50 6.20
CA THR A 319 -25.85 -14.07 6.04
C THR A 319 -24.46 -13.81 5.44
N ILE A 320 -24.14 -12.55 5.18
CA ILE A 320 -22.82 -12.15 4.69
C ILE A 320 -21.69 -12.47 5.69
N ASP A 321 -22.00 -12.61 6.98
CA ASP A 321 -21.03 -12.94 8.03
C ASP A 321 -20.56 -14.40 7.93
N ASN A 322 -21.30 -15.25 7.22
CA ASN A 322 -20.92 -16.63 6.92
C ASN A 322 -19.88 -16.71 5.78
N LEU A 323 -19.56 -15.59 5.13
CA LEU A 323 -18.58 -15.56 4.03
C LEU A 323 -17.27 -14.94 4.53
N GLU A 324 -16.23 -15.76 4.58
CA GLU A 324 -14.90 -15.36 5.08
C GLU A 324 -13.91 -15.31 3.93
N PHE A 325 -13.35 -14.13 3.66
CA PHE A 325 -12.31 -13.98 2.64
C PHE A 325 -10.95 -14.43 3.17
N SER A 326 -10.20 -15.14 2.34
CA SER A 326 -8.82 -15.51 2.65
C SER A 326 -7.89 -14.29 2.47
N HIS A 327 -6.98 -14.07 3.42
CA HIS A 327 -5.95 -13.05 3.30
C HIS A 327 -4.82 -13.56 2.40
N LEU A 328 -4.96 -13.37 1.09
CA LEU A 328 -3.97 -13.80 0.10
C LEU A 328 -3.03 -12.68 -0.33
N TYR A 329 -3.44 -11.43 -0.12
CA TYR A 329 -2.75 -10.23 -0.54
C TYR A 329 -2.65 -9.24 0.60
N SER A 330 -1.76 -8.30 0.44
CA SER A 330 -1.29 -7.45 1.51
C SER A 330 -2.34 -6.43 1.99
N GLU A 331 -3.25 -5.95 1.13
CA GLU A 331 -4.30 -4.98 1.54
C GLU A 331 -5.73 -5.54 1.50
N GLY A 332 -5.93 -6.78 1.03
CA GLY A 332 -7.26 -7.35 0.87
C GLY A 332 -7.32 -8.63 0.05
N THR A 333 -8.36 -8.72 -0.79
CA THR A 333 -8.70 -9.91 -1.59
C THR A 333 -8.14 -9.90 -3.00
N THR A 334 -7.54 -8.79 -3.40
CA THR A 334 -6.95 -8.59 -4.71
C THR A 334 -5.51 -8.10 -4.54
N ILE A 335 -4.67 -8.45 -5.51
CA ILE A 335 -3.30 -7.99 -5.60
C ILE A 335 -3.27 -6.48 -5.83
N THR A 336 -2.31 -5.81 -5.22
CA THR A 336 -2.07 -4.38 -5.39
C THR A 336 -0.61 -4.11 -5.72
N MET A 337 -0.27 -2.88 -6.08
CA MET A 337 1.14 -2.50 -6.20
C MET A 337 1.97 -2.74 -4.93
N ALA A 338 1.35 -2.63 -3.74
CA ALA A 338 2.04 -2.90 -2.49
C ALA A 338 2.55 -4.34 -2.44
N ASP A 339 1.77 -5.30 -2.96
CA ASP A 339 2.19 -6.69 -3.07
C ASP A 339 3.41 -6.86 -3.98
N LEU A 340 3.46 -6.15 -5.11
CA LEU A 340 4.61 -6.20 -6.03
C LEU A 340 5.87 -5.63 -5.39
N ILE A 341 5.75 -4.50 -4.67
CA ILE A 341 6.86 -3.88 -3.93
C ILE A 341 7.35 -4.83 -2.84
N LEU A 342 6.46 -5.32 -1.99
CA LEU A 342 6.78 -6.27 -0.93
C LEU A 342 7.43 -7.54 -1.50
N TYR A 343 6.97 -8.00 -2.67
CA TYR A 343 7.44 -9.26 -3.26
C TYR A 343 8.92 -9.16 -3.61
N THR A 344 9.32 -8.04 -4.22
CA THR A 344 10.72 -7.76 -4.52
C THR A 344 11.58 -7.66 -3.26
N ASN A 345 11.10 -6.97 -2.21
CA ASN A 345 11.82 -6.86 -0.95
C ASN A 345 12.05 -8.22 -0.28
N ILE A 346 10.99 -9.04 -0.17
CA ILE A 346 11.06 -10.37 0.44
C ILE A 346 11.88 -11.34 -0.42
N TYR A 347 11.80 -11.25 -1.75
CA TYR A 347 12.64 -12.05 -2.64
C TYR A 347 14.12 -11.81 -2.35
N HIS A 348 14.56 -10.56 -2.28
CA HIS A 348 15.97 -10.22 -2.05
C HIS A 348 16.44 -10.53 -0.62
N LEU A 349 15.54 -10.45 0.38
CA LEU A 349 15.81 -11.00 1.71
C LEU A 349 16.10 -12.50 1.63
N PHE A 350 15.23 -13.29 0.98
CA PHE A 350 15.41 -14.73 0.86
C PHE A 350 16.61 -15.10 0.00
N GLU A 351 16.93 -14.32 -1.03
CA GLU A 351 18.14 -14.49 -1.83
C GLU A 351 19.41 -14.33 -0.99
N SER A 352 19.46 -13.36 -0.06
CA SER A 352 20.61 -13.22 0.85
C SER A 352 20.80 -14.41 1.80
N LEU A 353 19.73 -15.17 2.05
CA LEU A 353 19.77 -16.40 2.85
C LEU A 353 20.07 -17.64 1.99
N ASP A 354 20.50 -17.44 0.74
CA ASP A 354 20.70 -18.52 -0.23
C ASP A 354 19.42 -19.35 -0.46
N PHE A 355 18.27 -18.73 -0.23
CA PHE A 355 16.94 -19.33 -0.20
C PHE A 355 16.75 -20.46 0.83
N LYS A 356 17.60 -20.53 1.87
CA LYS A 356 17.49 -21.50 2.98
C LYS A 356 16.51 -21.01 4.05
N ILE A 357 15.25 -20.92 3.66
CA ILE A 357 14.19 -20.20 4.40
C ILE A 357 13.69 -20.99 5.63
N ALA A 358 13.98 -22.29 5.73
CA ALA A 358 13.53 -23.11 6.87
C ALA A 358 13.96 -22.55 8.24
N SER A 359 15.10 -21.83 8.32
CA SER A 359 15.57 -21.21 9.57
C SER A 359 14.74 -20.02 10.04
N VAL A 360 14.04 -19.32 9.13
CA VAL A 360 13.14 -18.21 9.47
C VAL A 360 11.67 -18.61 9.51
N GLN A 361 11.33 -19.84 9.09
CA GLN A 361 9.95 -20.28 8.87
C GLN A 361 9.07 -20.21 10.13
N HIS A 362 9.64 -20.46 11.31
CA HIS A 362 8.89 -20.36 12.56
C HIS A 362 8.50 -18.92 12.91
N HIS A 363 9.26 -17.93 12.42
CA HIS A 363 9.02 -16.52 12.67
C HIS A 363 8.25 -15.83 11.54
N LEU A 364 8.40 -16.27 10.29
CA LEU A 364 7.88 -15.61 9.08
C LEU A 364 6.87 -16.46 8.30
N LYS A 365 6.08 -17.30 8.99
CA LYS A 365 5.20 -18.29 8.36
C LYS A 365 4.21 -17.65 7.37
N HIS A 366 3.60 -16.53 7.73
CA HIS A 366 2.57 -15.88 6.93
C HIS A 366 3.18 -15.14 5.74
N ILE A 367 4.34 -14.48 5.93
CA ILE A 367 5.13 -13.90 4.84
C ILE A 367 5.54 -14.99 3.84
N ILE A 368 6.02 -16.15 4.30
CA ILE A 368 6.39 -17.26 3.40
C ILE A 368 5.16 -17.76 2.64
N THR A 369 4.03 -17.92 3.32
CA THR A 369 2.78 -18.38 2.69
C THR A 369 2.31 -17.39 1.62
N TRP A 370 2.32 -16.09 1.92
CA TRP A 370 2.00 -15.03 0.97
C TRP A 370 3.00 -14.97 -0.19
N PHE A 371 4.30 -15.13 0.08
CA PHE A 371 5.35 -15.11 -0.93
C PHE A 371 5.25 -16.32 -1.90
N ASP A 372 4.95 -17.50 -1.38
CA ASP A 372 4.67 -18.70 -2.18
C ASP A 372 3.44 -18.49 -3.06
N HIS A 373 2.36 -17.89 -2.50
CA HIS A 373 1.17 -17.54 -3.27
C HIS A 373 1.50 -16.54 -4.39
N MET A 374 2.19 -15.44 -4.09
CA MET A 374 2.63 -14.46 -5.09
C MET A 374 3.48 -15.10 -6.19
N THR A 375 4.43 -15.96 -5.82
CA THR A 375 5.29 -16.69 -6.79
C THR A 375 4.50 -17.66 -7.68
N SER A 376 3.35 -18.15 -7.21
CA SER A 376 2.47 -19.04 -7.98
C SER A 376 1.60 -18.31 -9.02
N LEU A 377 1.44 -16.98 -8.91
CA LEU A 377 0.63 -16.21 -9.84
C LEU A 377 1.32 -16.16 -11.21
N PRO A 378 0.64 -16.51 -12.31
CA PRO A 378 1.28 -16.67 -13.63
C PRO A 378 2.07 -15.44 -14.07
N ARG A 379 1.49 -14.24 -13.93
CA ARG A 379 2.12 -12.99 -14.34
C ARG A 379 3.31 -12.62 -13.46
N VAL A 380 3.18 -12.74 -12.12
CA VAL A 380 4.29 -12.51 -11.18
C VAL A 380 5.44 -13.48 -11.44
N HIS A 381 5.12 -14.77 -11.64
CA HIS A 381 6.10 -15.81 -11.95
C HIS A 381 6.87 -15.49 -13.24
N GLN A 382 6.15 -15.12 -14.30
CA GLN A 382 6.76 -14.77 -15.59
C GLN A 382 7.64 -13.52 -15.46
N THR A 383 7.16 -12.48 -14.77
CA THR A 383 7.95 -11.27 -14.51
C THR A 383 9.20 -11.57 -13.70
N ALA A 384 9.11 -12.41 -12.66
CA ALA A 384 10.26 -12.82 -11.87
C ALA A 384 11.33 -13.50 -12.73
N ILE A 385 10.94 -14.40 -13.65
CA ILE A 385 11.87 -15.01 -14.60
C ILE A 385 12.52 -13.95 -15.50
N GLN A 386 11.73 -12.99 -16.02
CA GLN A 386 12.24 -11.89 -16.85
C GLN A 386 13.21 -10.98 -16.10
N CYS A 387 13.00 -10.79 -14.80
CA CYS A 387 13.93 -10.06 -13.93
C CYS A 387 15.14 -10.90 -13.46
N GLY A 388 15.34 -12.10 -14.00
CA GLY A 388 16.44 -12.99 -13.64
C GLY A 388 16.33 -13.61 -12.24
N TYR A 389 15.14 -13.67 -11.65
CA TYR A 389 14.97 -14.25 -10.31
C TYR A 389 15.23 -15.75 -10.31
N LYS A 390 15.97 -16.23 -9.32
CA LYS A 390 16.46 -17.61 -9.22
C LYS A 390 15.41 -18.55 -8.63
N LEU A 391 14.21 -18.59 -9.21
CA LEU A 391 13.08 -19.37 -8.71
C LEU A 391 13.38 -20.89 -8.64
N GLY A 392 14.19 -21.41 -9.55
CA GLY A 392 14.64 -22.81 -9.50
C GLY A 392 15.54 -23.11 -8.30
N LYS A 393 16.33 -22.13 -7.84
CA LYS A 393 17.16 -22.25 -6.63
C LYS A 393 16.30 -22.10 -5.38
N LEU A 394 15.36 -21.16 -5.38
CA LEU A 394 14.35 -21.01 -4.34
C LEU A 394 13.61 -22.33 -4.08
N ALA A 395 13.07 -22.97 -5.12
CA ALA A 395 12.35 -24.24 -4.99
C ALA A 395 13.21 -25.36 -4.40
N LYS A 396 14.51 -25.42 -4.74
CA LYS A 396 15.44 -26.44 -4.25
C LYS A 396 15.84 -26.22 -2.78
N ASN A 397 16.12 -24.97 -2.42
CA ASN A 397 16.74 -24.65 -1.13
C ASN A 397 15.73 -24.30 -0.03
N ARG A 398 14.45 -24.03 -0.34
CA ARG A 398 13.48 -23.51 0.64
C ARG A 398 13.35 -24.33 1.92
N ASN A 399 13.45 -25.66 1.83
CA ASN A 399 13.32 -26.57 2.97
C ASN A 399 14.66 -26.83 3.68
N MET A 400 15.77 -26.24 3.21
CA MET A 400 17.08 -26.36 3.82
C MET A 400 17.25 -25.34 4.94
N THR A 401 17.99 -25.73 5.97
CA THR A 401 18.36 -24.83 7.07
C THR A 401 19.65 -24.07 6.74
N SER A 402 19.70 -22.82 7.18
CA SER A 402 20.91 -21.99 7.19
C SER A 402 21.66 -22.19 8.53
N PRO A 403 23.00 -22.01 8.59
CA PRO A 403 23.71 -21.88 9.86
C PRO A 403 23.30 -20.61 10.65
N ILE A 404 22.54 -19.72 10.02
CA ILE A 404 22.02 -18.51 10.64
C ILE A 404 20.76 -18.83 11.46
N GLU A 405 20.79 -18.44 12.73
CA GLU A 405 19.67 -18.44 13.66
C GLU A 405 19.05 -17.04 13.75
N PHE A 406 17.73 -17.00 13.82
CA PHE A 406 16.97 -15.76 13.95
C PHE A 406 16.28 -15.69 15.31
N THR A 407 16.34 -14.52 15.93
CA THR A 407 15.66 -14.25 17.21
C THR A 407 14.67 -13.11 17.03
N VAL A 408 13.65 -13.06 17.88
CA VAL A 408 12.70 -11.94 17.97
C VAL A 408 12.86 -11.32 19.34
N GLU A 409 12.97 -10.00 19.40
CA GLU A 409 13.10 -9.28 20.68
C GLU A 409 11.91 -9.59 21.62
N GLU A 410 12.19 -9.86 22.88
CA GLU A 410 11.16 -10.14 23.89
C GLU A 410 10.32 -8.88 24.14
N GLY A 411 9.00 -9.03 24.25
CA GLY A 411 8.08 -7.90 24.44
C GLY A 411 7.86 -7.03 23.19
N LEU A 412 8.41 -7.39 22.02
CA LEU A 412 8.16 -6.68 20.77
C LEU A 412 6.65 -6.55 20.50
N PHE A 413 5.89 -7.63 20.67
CA PHE A 413 4.44 -7.65 20.49
C PHE A 413 3.67 -6.77 21.49
N GLU A 414 4.26 -6.45 22.64
CA GLU A 414 3.65 -5.58 23.66
C GLU A 414 3.95 -4.10 23.38
N LYS A 415 5.03 -3.82 22.63
CA LYS A 415 5.40 -2.47 22.20
C LYS A 415 4.57 -1.98 21.01
N ILE A 416 4.21 -2.86 20.08
CA ILE A 416 3.54 -2.44 18.86
C ILE A 416 2.04 -2.18 19.14
N ASN A 417 1.65 -0.90 19.15
CA ASN A 417 0.30 -0.45 19.47
C ASN A 417 -0.71 -0.86 18.39
N GLU A 418 -1.85 -1.48 18.76
CA GLU A 418 -2.97 -1.81 17.85
C GLU A 418 -3.41 -0.66 16.92
N ASP A 419 -3.25 0.61 17.36
CA ASP A 419 -3.53 1.80 16.58
C ASP A 419 -2.43 2.18 15.56
N GLU A 420 -1.16 1.83 15.80
CA GLU A 420 -0.04 1.94 14.83
C GLU A 420 -0.07 0.78 13.82
N MET A 421 -0.58 -0.34 14.30
CA MET A 421 -0.88 -1.61 13.64
C MET A 421 -2.14 -1.56 12.75
N GLU A 422 -2.90 -0.46 12.77
CA GLU A 422 -3.93 -0.15 11.78
C GLU A 422 -3.29 0.39 10.49
N LEU A 423 -2.51 -0.47 9.85
CA LEU A 423 -1.88 -0.17 8.58
C LEU A 423 -2.92 0.00 7.46
N SER A 424 -4.06 -0.70 7.54
CA SER A 424 -5.14 -0.59 6.56
C SER A 424 -5.77 0.81 6.52
N ARG A 425 -5.70 1.45 5.33
CA ARG A 425 -6.38 2.72 4.99
C ARG A 425 -7.91 2.68 5.17
N ARG A 426 -8.49 1.50 5.40
CA ARG A 426 -9.94 1.23 5.33
C ARG A 426 -10.67 1.39 6.67
N CYS A 427 -9.97 1.68 7.77
CA CYS A 427 -10.60 1.93 9.07
C CYS A 427 -11.23 3.34 9.12
N ARG A 428 -12.56 3.38 9.01
CA ARG A 428 -13.40 4.58 9.10
C ARG A 428 -13.17 5.39 10.39
N GLY A 429 -13.02 6.70 10.24
CA GLY A 429 -14.00 7.65 10.78
C GLY A 429 -14.13 7.86 12.29
N LYS A 430 -13.09 7.67 13.11
CA LYS A 430 -13.07 8.28 14.44
C LYS A 430 -12.13 9.48 14.45
N TYR A 431 -12.58 10.56 15.07
CA TYR A 431 -11.75 11.72 15.43
C TYR A 431 -10.58 11.17 16.23
N ARG A 432 -9.43 10.96 15.59
CA ARG A 432 -8.26 10.45 16.31
C ARG A 432 -7.75 11.59 17.18
N PRO A 433 -7.53 11.37 18.49
CA PRO A 433 -6.75 12.29 19.30
C PRO A 433 -5.45 12.62 18.57
N ILE A 434 -4.98 13.87 18.70
CA ILE A 434 -3.67 14.28 18.19
C ILE A 434 -2.64 13.25 18.68
N LYS A 435 -1.94 12.60 17.74
CA LYS A 435 -0.99 11.53 18.07
C LYS A 435 0.14 12.09 18.97
N PRO A 436 0.75 11.26 19.85
CA PRO A 436 1.78 11.72 20.80
C PRO A 436 3.01 12.37 20.15
N ASP A 437 3.35 11.96 18.94
CA ASP A 437 4.42 12.53 18.10
C ASP A 437 4.15 14.00 17.73
N VAL A 438 2.89 14.34 17.40
CA VAL A 438 2.47 15.71 17.14
C VAL A 438 2.51 16.54 18.42
N TRP A 439 2.16 15.98 19.57
CA TRP A 439 2.34 16.66 20.86
C TRP A 439 3.81 16.92 21.18
N SER A 440 4.70 15.96 20.90
CA SER A 440 6.15 16.16 21.06
C SER A 440 6.68 17.26 20.13
N ALA A 441 6.20 17.32 18.89
CA ALA A 441 6.54 18.41 17.97
C ALA A 441 6.02 19.77 18.47
N LEU A 442 4.77 19.83 18.92
CA LEU A 442 4.17 21.04 19.49
C LEU A 442 4.87 21.47 20.80
N ASP A 443 5.25 20.52 21.65
CA ASP A 443 5.98 20.76 22.89
C ASP A 443 7.38 21.33 22.60
N LYS A 444 8.03 20.90 21.51
CA LYS A 444 9.28 21.52 21.03
C LYS A 444 9.06 22.96 20.55
N VAL A 445 7.94 23.26 19.87
CA VAL A 445 7.58 24.63 19.45
C VAL A 445 7.36 25.52 20.67
N VAL A 446 6.64 25.03 21.68
CA VAL A 446 6.38 25.73 22.94
C VAL A 446 7.67 25.94 23.74
N LYS A 447 8.49 24.90 23.92
CA LYS A 447 9.79 24.98 24.62
C LYS A 447 10.80 25.85 23.89
N GLY A 448 10.70 25.94 22.56
CA GLY A 448 11.53 26.80 21.74
C GLY A 448 11.09 28.27 21.74
N GLU A 449 10.08 28.65 22.53
CA GLU A 449 9.50 30.00 22.57
C GLU A 449 9.09 30.52 21.18
N ILE A 450 8.75 29.61 20.26
CA ILE A 450 8.37 29.97 18.91
C ILE A 450 6.93 30.51 18.96
N GLN A 451 6.77 31.82 18.72
CA GLN A 451 5.44 32.42 18.64
C GLN A 451 4.69 31.93 17.40
N ILE A 452 3.54 31.31 17.61
CA ILE A 452 2.63 30.92 16.54
C ILE A 452 1.76 32.14 16.22
N GLU A 453 2.16 32.89 15.19
CA GLU A 453 1.33 33.96 14.65
C GLU A 453 0.33 33.39 13.64
N THR A 454 -0.96 33.58 13.88
CA THR A 454 -2.00 33.28 12.90
C THR A 454 -2.14 34.47 11.95
N GLY A 455 -1.74 34.27 10.69
CA GLY A 455 -1.87 35.31 9.68
C GLY A 455 -3.32 35.54 9.22
N ILE A 456 -3.55 36.72 8.65
CA ILE A 456 -4.82 37.09 8.01
C ILE A 456 -4.71 36.69 6.53
N HIS A 457 -5.77 36.09 5.98
CA HIS A 457 -5.81 35.75 4.56
C HIS A 457 -5.55 37.00 3.70
N PRO A 458 -4.70 36.95 2.64
CA PRO A 458 -4.32 38.13 1.85
C PRO A 458 -5.51 38.93 1.30
N ARG A 459 -6.63 38.26 0.97
CA ARG A 459 -7.89 38.87 0.51
C ARG A 459 -8.94 39.16 1.59
N GLY A 460 -8.59 39.03 2.87
CA GLY A 460 -9.58 39.13 3.95
C GLY A 460 -10.68 38.08 3.81
N ASP A 461 -11.95 38.51 3.78
CA ASP A 461 -13.12 37.63 3.64
C ASP A 461 -13.50 37.36 2.17
N ASN A 462 -12.83 38.00 1.21
CA ASN A 462 -13.15 37.90 -0.20
C ASN A 462 -12.40 36.73 -0.88
N THR A 463 -12.74 35.51 -0.49
CA THR A 463 -12.10 34.27 -0.97
C THR A 463 -12.93 33.50 -2.00
N ALA A 464 -14.13 33.99 -2.32
CA ALA A 464 -15.05 33.29 -3.21
C ALA A 464 -14.53 33.19 -4.65
N ILE A 465 -14.65 31.99 -5.24
CA ILE A 465 -14.40 31.72 -6.65
C ILE A 465 -15.75 31.37 -7.28
N LEU A 466 -16.05 31.99 -8.43
CA LEU A 466 -17.29 31.70 -9.14
C LEU A 466 -17.14 30.40 -9.95
N TRP A 467 -17.27 29.26 -9.28
CA TRP A 467 -17.06 27.94 -9.89
C TRP A 467 -17.94 27.62 -11.09
N SER A 468 -19.06 28.32 -11.27
CA SER A 468 -19.93 28.19 -12.45
C SER A 468 -19.30 28.71 -13.75
N GLU A 469 -18.30 29.58 -13.65
CA GLU A 469 -17.60 30.17 -14.80
C GLU A 469 -16.26 29.45 -15.11
N VAL A 470 -15.89 28.49 -14.28
CA VAL A 470 -14.63 27.75 -14.38
C VAL A 470 -14.84 26.50 -15.25
N PRO A 471 -13.88 26.14 -16.15
CA PRO A 471 -14.02 24.94 -16.98
C PRO A 471 -14.20 23.65 -16.16
N GLU A 472 -14.91 22.68 -16.73
CA GLU A 472 -15.21 21.41 -16.07
C GLU A 472 -13.95 20.67 -15.59
N GLY A 473 -12.86 20.73 -16.34
CA GLY A 473 -11.57 20.10 -15.97
C GLY A 473 -10.83 20.78 -14.81
N VAL A 474 -11.24 21.99 -14.41
CA VAL A 474 -10.69 22.72 -13.25
C VAL A 474 -11.63 22.62 -12.04
N TYR A 475 -12.93 22.40 -12.30
CA TYR A 475 -13.92 22.16 -11.27
C TYR A 475 -13.63 20.84 -10.53
N PRO A 476 -13.69 20.79 -9.18
CA PRO A 476 -13.28 19.61 -8.40
C PRO A 476 -14.21 18.37 -8.43
N GLY A 477 -14.87 18.14 -9.57
CA GLY A 477 -15.57 16.90 -9.93
C GLY A 477 -17.03 16.81 -9.45
N LEU A 478 -17.93 16.36 -10.33
CA LEU A 478 -19.36 16.16 -10.06
C LEU A 478 -19.68 14.85 -9.31
N ASP A 479 -18.72 13.92 -9.24
CA ASP A 479 -18.89 12.58 -8.63
C ASP A 479 -18.84 12.58 -7.10
N LEU A 480 -18.58 13.74 -6.48
CA LEU A 480 -18.60 13.90 -5.04
C LEU A 480 -20.02 14.17 -4.52
N PRO A 481 -20.44 13.56 -3.39
CA PRO A 481 -21.69 13.95 -2.74
C PRO A 481 -21.73 15.47 -2.50
N LYS A 482 -22.88 16.13 -2.72
CA LYS A 482 -23.01 17.61 -2.67
C LYS A 482 -22.30 18.29 -1.50
N LYS A 483 -22.41 17.75 -0.28
CA LYS A 483 -21.73 18.29 0.92
C LYS A 483 -20.21 18.14 0.88
N ARG A 484 -19.68 17.09 0.25
CA ARG A 484 -18.25 16.87 0.08
C ARG A 484 -17.68 17.77 -1.02
N LEU A 485 -18.44 17.96 -2.10
CA LEU A 485 -18.11 18.88 -3.17
C LEU A 485 -18.03 20.33 -2.68
N LEU A 486 -19.05 20.79 -1.94
CA LEU A 486 -19.08 22.14 -1.38
C LEU A 486 -17.83 22.41 -0.50
N ARG A 487 -17.52 21.51 0.43
CA ARG A 487 -16.32 21.63 1.28
C ARG A 487 -15.02 21.63 0.48
N LYS A 488 -14.97 20.89 -0.64
CA LYS A 488 -13.79 20.86 -1.49
C LYS A 488 -13.62 22.20 -2.23
N CYS A 489 -14.71 22.79 -2.71
CA CYS A 489 -14.72 24.12 -3.31
C CYS A 489 -14.25 25.19 -2.30
N GLU A 490 -14.83 25.21 -1.09
CA GLU A 490 -14.43 26.13 -0.01
C GLU A 490 -12.94 26.00 0.36
N GLN A 491 -12.41 24.77 0.38
CA GLN A 491 -10.98 24.54 0.63
C GLN A 491 -10.09 25.11 -0.48
N LEU A 492 -10.48 24.91 -1.74
CA LEU A 492 -9.73 25.41 -2.89
C LEU A 492 -9.82 26.94 -3.00
N GLU A 493 -10.99 27.52 -2.76
CA GLU A 493 -11.22 28.97 -2.69
C GLU A 493 -10.19 29.67 -1.80
N ASN A 494 -10.04 29.18 -0.57
CA ASN A 494 -9.10 29.75 0.40
C ASN A 494 -7.63 29.63 -0.06
N LEU A 495 -7.25 28.53 -0.68
CA LEU A 495 -5.85 28.32 -1.06
C LEU A 495 -5.51 29.03 -2.38
N VAL A 496 -6.36 28.89 -3.40
CA VAL A 496 -6.18 29.52 -4.71
C VAL A 496 -6.16 31.04 -4.56
N THR A 497 -7.12 31.63 -3.83
CA THR A 497 -7.17 33.09 -3.70
C THR A 497 -6.02 33.69 -2.89
N ALA A 498 -5.45 32.95 -1.94
CA ALA A 498 -4.20 33.34 -1.29
C ALA A 498 -3.05 33.37 -2.30
N VAL A 499 -2.91 32.33 -3.13
CA VAL A 499 -1.84 32.25 -4.14
C VAL A 499 -2.01 33.34 -5.19
N LEU A 500 -3.24 33.64 -5.63
CA LEU A 500 -3.51 34.70 -6.60
C LEU A 500 -3.07 36.09 -6.13
N GLU A 501 -3.08 36.34 -4.83
CA GLU A 501 -2.65 37.62 -4.27
C GLU A 501 -1.13 37.73 -4.13
N LEU A 502 -0.46 36.59 -3.96
CA LEU A 502 0.99 36.54 -3.69
C LEU A 502 1.81 36.38 -4.95
N ALA A 503 1.31 35.61 -5.92
CA ALA A 503 2.04 35.22 -7.11
C ALA A 503 2.13 36.35 -8.14
N LYS A 504 3.26 36.43 -8.83
CA LYS A 504 3.53 37.36 -9.92
C LYS A 504 3.75 36.61 -11.23
N PRO A 505 3.49 37.23 -12.38
CA PRO A 505 3.83 36.66 -13.68
C PRO A 505 5.26 36.14 -13.74
N GLY A 506 5.45 34.93 -14.25
CA GLY A 506 6.74 34.24 -14.32
C GLY A 506 7.15 33.46 -13.07
N ASP A 507 6.40 33.55 -11.97
CA ASP A 507 6.70 32.78 -10.77
C ASP A 507 6.55 31.27 -11.00
N VAL A 508 7.35 30.48 -10.29
CA VAL A 508 7.23 29.04 -10.22
C VAL A 508 6.48 28.67 -8.94
N ILE A 509 5.31 28.08 -9.09
CA ILE A 509 4.43 27.69 -7.98
C ILE A 509 4.41 26.17 -7.88
N VAL A 510 4.58 25.64 -6.68
CA VAL A 510 4.65 24.20 -6.45
C VAL A 510 3.56 23.77 -5.48
N ASP A 511 2.64 22.93 -5.95
CA ASP A 511 1.56 22.32 -5.17
C ASP A 511 1.99 20.93 -4.69
N PHE A 512 2.47 20.84 -3.44
CA PHE A 512 2.98 19.60 -2.84
C PHE A 512 1.86 18.71 -2.25
N CYS A 513 2.04 17.40 -2.35
CA CYS A 513 1.09 16.38 -1.90
C CYS A 513 -0.29 16.52 -2.57
N SER A 514 -0.29 16.86 -3.85
CA SER A 514 -1.50 17.22 -4.59
C SER A 514 -2.27 16.01 -5.11
N GLY A 515 -2.91 15.34 -4.15
CA GLY A 515 -3.90 14.28 -4.30
C GLY A 515 -4.58 14.16 -5.68
N GLY A 516 -5.31 15.18 -6.10
CA GLY A 516 -6.02 15.13 -7.39
C GLY A 516 -5.65 16.27 -8.31
N GLY A 517 -4.53 16.94 -8.06
CA GLY A 517 -4.17 18.17 -8.77
C GLY A 517 -5.11 19.36 -8.55
N HIS A 518 -6.22 19.19 -7.83
CA HIS A 518 -7.31 20.17 -7.75
C HIS A 518 -6.86 21.61 -7.42
N LEU A 519 -5.86 21.77 -6.53
CA LEU A 519 -5.33 23.08 -6.20
C LEU A 519 -4.44 23.61 -7.32
N GLY A 520 -3.39 22.87 -7.69
CA GLY A 520 -2.47 23.32 -8.73
C GLY A 520 -3.13 23.50 -10.10
N ILE A 521 -4.13 22.70 -10.49
CA ILE A 521 -4.91 22.88 -11.73
C ILE A 521 -5.69 24.21 -11.66
N ALA A 522 -6.34 24.50 -10.53
CA ALA A 522 -7.04 25.76 -10.34
C ALA A 522 -6.08 26.95 -10.36
N VAL A 523 -4.93 26.84 -9.68
CA VAL A 523 -3.89 27.87 -9.69
C VAL A 523 -3.36 28.10 -11.12
N ALA A 524 -3.06 27.04 -11.86
CA ALA A 524 -2.58 27.13 -13.24
C ALA A 524 -3.61 27.77 -14.18
N HIS A 525 -4.91 27.51 -13.94
CA HIS A 525 -5.98 28.14 -14.70
C HIS A 525 -6.05 29.66 -14.46
N PHE A 526 -5.96 30.09 -13.20
CA PHE A 526 -6.07 31.51 -12.85
C PHE A 526 -4.77 32.30 -13.00
N LEU A 527 -3.61 31.64 -13.06
CA LEU A 527 -2.28 32.25 -13.24
C LEU A 527 -1.56 31.66 -14.47
N PRO A 528 -2.04 31.94 -15.69
CA PRO A 528 -1.50 31.34 -16.91
C PRO A 528 -0.06 31.78 -17.22
N GLU A 529 0.40 32.89 -16.64
CA GLU A 529 1.77 33.40 -16.78
C GLU A 529 2.74 32.80 -15.76
N CYS A 530 2.26 31.99 -14.81
CA CYS A 530 3.09 31.29 -13.84
C CYS A 530 3.35 29.86 -14.31
N LYS A 531 4.50 29.31 -13.91
CA LYS A 531 4.79 27.89 -14.07
C LYS A 531 4.31 27.15 -12.84
N VAL A 532 3.31 26.29 -12.99
CA VAL A 532 2.76 25.49 -11.88
C VAL A 532 3.23 24.05 -11.96
N SER A 533 3.85 23.55 -10.89
CA SER A 533 4.26 22.16 -10.72
C SER A 533 3.39 21.49 -9.65
N ILE A 534 2.78 20.36 -9.98
CA ILE A 534 1.90 19.59 -9.11
C ILE A 534 2.65 18.33 -8.72
N ILE A 535 2.88 18.20 -7.42
CA ILE A 535 3.86 17.33 -6.77
C ILE A 535 3.15 16.44 -5.75
#